data_AF-A0A7S4VJW7-F1
#
_entry.id   AF-A0A7S4VJW7-F1
#
_cell.length_a   1.000
_cell.length_b   1.000
_cell.length_c   1.000
_cell.angle_alpha   90.00
_cell.angle_beta   90.00
_cell.angle_gamma   90.00
#
_symmetry.space_group_name_H-M   'P 1'
#
loop_
_entity.id
_entity.type
_entity.pdbx_description
1 polymer ?
#
loop_
_entity_poly.entity_id
_entity_poly.type
_entity_poly.pdbx_seq_one_letter_code
_entity_poly.pdbx_strand_id
1 'polypeptide(L)'
;EGLGPNATIGSLSLGVARTFTLKSKRPGPGGRIIHLDVPLIHGSLLIMGHNSQTHWLHSLPADESVNCERINLTFRFYARQSTKHVEGVEHNHEWETAAGSTRVLLHREAIGAGGPVLVDVPNDLTVAKLPSYLSTVLPHRRRGSPLDICSR
;
A
#
# COMPACT_ATOMS: atom_id res chain seq x y z
N GLU A 1 9.55 -14.56 8.33
CA GLU A 1 8.75 -13.33 8.50
C GLU A 1 7.93 -13.10 7.23
N GLY A 2 6.65 -12.77 7.35
CA GLY A 2 5.77 -12.64 6.19
C GLY A 2 4.30 -12.58 6.59
N LEU A 3 3.42 -12.39 5.61
CA LEU A 3 1.97 -12.25 5.81
C LEU A 3 1.27 -13.54 6.28
N GLY A 4 2.02 -14.63 6.48
CA GLY A 4 1.48 -15.97 6.64
C GLY A 4 0.94 -16.55 5.32
N PRO A 5 0.67 -17.87 5.26
CA PRO A 5 -0.02 -18.46 4.13
C PRO A 5 -1.43 -17.87 4.00
N ASN A 6 -1.85 -17.57 2.78
CA ASN A 6 -3.19 -17.08 2.44
C ASN A 6 -3.62 -15.74 3.07
N ALA A 7 -2.69 -14.80 3.18
CA ALA A 7 -3.02 -13.46 3.63
C ALA A 7 -4.11 -12.79 2.78
N THR A 8 -5.15 -12.30 3.45
CA THR A 8 -6.13 -11.40 2.85
C THR A 8 -5.53 -10.00 2.78
N ILE A 9 -5.60 -9.38 1.60
CA ILE A 9 -5.11 -8.02 1.36
C ILE A 9 -6.29 -7.14 0.98
N GLY A 10 -6.47 -6.03 1.67
CA GLY A 10 -7.42 -4.98 1.29
C GLY A 10 -6.69 -3.82 0.62
N SER A 11 -7.16 -3.35 -0.53
CA SER A 11 -6.52 -2.28 -1.30
C SER A 11 -7.53 -1.18 -1.59
N LEU A 12 -7.39 -0.04 -0.93
CA LEU A 12 -8.23 1.14 -1.13
C LEU A 12 -7.56 2.10 -2.13
N SER A 13 -8.26 2.46 -3.19
CA SER A 13 -7.78 3.38 -4.22
C SER A 13 -8.40 4.76 -4.07
N LEU A 14 -7.58 5.81 -4.08
CA LEU A 14 -8.01 7.21 -4.01
C LEU A 14 -7.34 7.99 -5.15
N GLY A 15 -8.08 8.91 -5.77
CA GLY A 15 -7.61 9.73 -6.89
C GLY A 15 -7.99 9.12 -8.25
N VAL A 16 -7.13 9.31 -9.25
CA VAL A 16 -7.45 8.94 -10.63
C VAL A 16 -7.66 7.43 -10.82
N ALA A 17 -8.58 7.07 -11.71
CA ALA A 17 -8.85 5.68 -12.04
C ALA A 17 -7.64 5.02 -12.72
N ARG A 18 -7.36 3.77 -12.37
CA ARG A 18 -6.37 2.92 -13.05
C ARG A 18 -6.91 1.51 -13.24
N THR A 19 -6.52 0.86 -14.32
CA THR A 19 -6.89 -0.54 -14.57
C THR A 19 -5.93 -1.47 -13.84
N PHE A 20 -6.47 -2.28 -12.94
CA PHE A 20 -5.75 -3.35 -12.26
C PHE A 20 -5.92 -4.65 -13.05
N THR A 21 -4.82 -5.15 -13.60
CA THR A 21 -4.81 -6.34 -14.43
C THR A 21 -4.38 -7.55 -13.61
N LEU A 22 -5.13 -8.64 -13.75
CA LEU A 22 -4.86 -9.95 -13.19
C LEU A 22 -4.57 -10.93 -14.33
N LYS A 23 -3.45 -11.63 -14.24
CA LYS A 23 -3.04 -12.68 -15.16
C LYS A 23 -2.89 -13.99 -14.40
N SER A 24 -3.59 -15.04 -14.84
CA SER A 24 -3.42 -16.36 -14.21
C SER A 24 -2.02 -16.90 -14.49
N LYS A 25 -1.38 -17.48 -13.48
CA LYS A 25 -0.08 -18.15 -13.62
C LYS A 25 -0.20 -19.49 -14.34
N ARG A 26 -1.37 -20.11 -14.31
CA ARG A 26 -1.66 -21.41 -14.95
C ARG A 26 -2.80 -21.27 -15.95
N PRO A 27 -2.79 -22.06 -17.03
CA PRO A 27 -3.91 -22.09 -17.96
C PRO A 27 -5.21 -22.50 -17.26
N GLY A 28 -6.31 -21.86 -17.65
CA GLY A 28 -7.65 -22.24 -17.21
C GLY A 28 -8.22 -23.43 -17.97
N PRO A 29 -9.50 -23.77 -17.73
CA PRO A 29 -10.23 -24.74 -18.52
C PRO A 29 -10.21 -24.33 -20.00
N GLY A 30 -9.59 -25.15 -20.86
CA GLY A 30 -9.36 -24.81 -22.28
C GLY A 30 -7.92 -24.43 -22.64
N GLY A 31 -6.97 -24.53 -21.71
CA GLY A 31 -5.54 -24.45 -22.01
C GLY A 31 -5.00 -23.03 -22.27
N ARG A 32 -5.79 -21.98 -22.01
CA ARG A 32 -5.40 -20.58 -22.20
C ARG A 32 -5.14 -19.87 -20.87
N ILE A 33 -4.22 -18.91 -20.88
CA ILE A 33 -4.00 -18.00 -19.75
C ILE A 33 -5.19 -17.04 -19.65
N ILE A 34 -5.72 -16.90 -18.44
CA ILE A 34 -6.84 -16.00 -18.16
C ILE A 34 -6.29 -14.60 -17.82
N HIS A 35 -6.91 -13.59 -18.41
CA HIS A 35 -6.67 -12.18 -18.13
C HIS A 35 -7.97 -11.53 -17.63
N LEU A 36 -7.88 -10.72 -16.58
CA LEU A 36 -9.00 -10.00 -16.00
C LEU A 36 -8.56 -8.56 -15.72
N ASP A 37 -9.33 -7.60 -16.19
CA ASP A 37 -9.08 -6.18 -15.95
C ASP A 37 -10.16 -5.61 -15.03
N VAL A 38 -9.72 -4.96 -13.96
CA VAL A 38 -10.60 -4.39 -12.94
C VAL A 38 -10.33 -2.89 -12.87
N PRO A 39 -11.28 -2.02 -13.25
CA PRO A 39 -11.11 -0.58 -13.11
C PRO A 39 -11.17 -0.21 -11.62
N LEU A 40 -10.10 0.38 -11.10
CA LEU A 40 -10.02 0.89 -9.74
C LEU A 40 -10.28 2.40 -9.75
N ILE A 41 -11.54 2.79 -9.54
CA ILE A 41 -11.98 4.18 -9.45
C ILE A 41 -11.72 4.77 -8.05
N HIS A 42 -11.89 6.08 -7.90
CA HIS A 42 -11.81 6.76 -6.60
C HIS A 42 -12.75 6.10 -5.58
N GLY A 43 -12.24 5.80 -4.39
CA GLY A 43 -12.99 5.18 -3.30
C GLY A 43 -13.20 3.67 -3.46
N SER A 44 -12.66 3.04 -4.51
CA SER A 44 -12.81 1.60 -4.69
C SER A 44 -11.96 0.81 -3.69
N LEU A 45 -12.57 -0.20 -3.07
CA LEU A 45 -11.90 -1.17 -2.21
C LEU A 45 -11.82 -2.52 -2.93
N LEU A 46 -10.61 -2.93 -3.27
CA LEU A 46 -10.31 -4.25 -3.84
C LEU A 46 -9.84 -5.19 -2.74
N ILE A 47 -10.51 -6.32 -2.57
CA ILE A 47 -10.10 -7.39 -1.65
C ILE A 47 -9.47 -8.53 -2.43
N MET A 48 -8.19 -8.79 -2.20
CA MET A 48 -7.50 -9.99 -2.69
C MET A 48 -7.54 -11.04 -1.60
N GLY A 49 -8.43 -12.02 -1.77
CA GLY A 49 -8.64 -13.11 -0.82
C GLY A 49 -7.60 -14.23 -0.95
N HIS A 50 -7.87 -15.32 -0.23
CA HIS A 50 -7.08 -16.56 -0.29
C HIS A 50 -6.77 -16.97 -1.74
N ASN A 51 -5.59 -17.56 -1.95
CA ASN A 51 -5.13 -18.08 -3.24
C ASN A 51 -4.86 -17.04 -4.36
N SER A 52 -5.22 -15.77 -4.17
CA SER A 52 -5.01 -14.71 -5.18
C SER A 52 -3.52 -14.55 -5.49
N GLN A 53 -2.68 -14.41 -4.46
CA GLN A 53 -1.23 -14.24 -4.62
C GLN A 53 -0.53 -15.50 -5.17
N THR A 54 -1.11 -16.67 -4.91
CA THR A 54 -0.56 -17.96 -5.36
C THR A 54 -0.83 -18.18 -6.83
N HIS A 55 -2.07 -17.96 -7.31
CA HIS A 55 -2.48 -18.30 -8.66
C HIS A 55 -2.45 -17.15 -9.66
N TRP A 56 -2.42 -15.91 -9.19
CA TRP A 56 -2.53 -14.74 -10.06
C TRP A 56 -1.29 -13.85 -9.93
N LEU A 57 -0.86 -13.31 -11.05
CA LEU A 57 0.00 -12.14 -11.13
C LEU A 57 -0.91 -10.92 -11.25
N HIS A 58 -0.55 -9.83 -10.58
CA HIS A 58 -1.29 -8.59 -10.67
C HIS A 58 -0.36 -7.42 -11.00
N SER A 59 -0.89 -6.44 -11.73
CA SER A 59 -0.16 -5.25 -12.14
C SER A 59 -1.09 -4.07 -12.34
N LEU A 60 -0.54 -2.86 -12.21
CA LEU A 60 -1.12 -1.63 -12.73
C LEU A 60 -0.27 -1.23 -13.94
N PRO A 61 -0.67 -1.56 -15.18
CA PRO A 61 0.09 -1.21 -16.37
C PRO A 61 0.34 0.29 -16.45
N ALA A 62 1.47 0.68 -17.02
CA ALA A 62 1.74 2.09 -17.32
C ALA A 62 0.71 2.57 -18.36
N ASP A 63 0.08 3.70 -18.06
CA ASP A 63 -0.86 4.36 -18.96
C ASP A 63 -0.54 5.85 -18.96
N GLU A 64 -0.02 6.29 -20.10
CA GLU A 64 0.51 7.64 -20.36
C GLU A 64 -0.61 8.68 -20.51
N SER A 65 -1.85 8.25 -20.73
CA SER A 65 -3.00 9.15 -20.83
C SER A 65 -3.43 9.70 -19.46
N VAL A 66 -3.00 9.05 -18.38
CA VAL A 66 -3.35 9.43 -17.01
C VAL A 66 -2.32 10.41 -16.46
N ASN A 67 -2.75 11.66 -16.33
CA ASN A 67 -1.98 12.82 -15.93
C ASN A 67 -2.26 13.29 -14.49
N CYS A 68 -3.07 12.56 -13.74
CA CYS A 68 -3.37 12.84 -12.33
C CYS A 68 -2.80 11.77 -11.40
N GLU A 69 -2.70 12.09 -10.12
CA GLU A 69 -2.14 11.18 -9.12
C GLU A 69 -3.18 10.17 -8.59
N ARG A 70 -2.69 8.97 -8.23
CA ARG A 70 -3.46 7.92 -7.54
C ARG A 70 -2.69 7.46 -6.31
N ILE A 71 -3.38 7.41 -5.18
CA ILE A 71 -2.88 6.82 -3.94
C ILE A 71 -3.56 5.46 -3.74
N ASN A 72 -2.79 4.44 -3.37
CA ASN A 72 -3.30 3.12 -3.05
C ASN A 72 -2.87 2.71 -1.64
N LEU A 73 -3.82 2.50 -0.75
CA LEU A 73 -3.58 2.04 0.61
C LEU A 73 -3.80 0.53 0.66
N THR A 74 -2.72 -0.22 0.87
CA THR A 74 -2.76 -1.68 0.95
C THR A 74 -2.69 -2.15 2.40
N PHE A 75 -3.83 -2.54 2.94
CA PHE A 75 -3.99 -3.11 4.27
C PHE A 75 -3.61 -4.58 4.26
N ARG A 76 -2.74 -4.95 5.21
CA ARG A 76 -2.21 -6.30 5.36
C ARG A 76 -2.21 -6.67 6.84
N PHE A 77 -2.65 -7.89 7.15
CA PHE A 77 -2.57 -8.42 8.51
C PHE A 77 -1.24 -9.16 8.68
N TYR A 78 -0.40 -8.67 9.60
CA TYR A 78 0.80 -9.38 10.02
C TYR A 78 0.51 -10.09 11.34
N ALA A 79 0.86 -11.38 11.42
CA ALA A 79 0.78 -12.10 12.67
C ALA A 79 1.68 -11.41 13.70
N ARG A 80 1.12 -11.02 14.84
CA ARG A 80 1.84 -10.36 15.93
C ARG A 80 2.98 -11.28 16.35
N GLN A 81 4.23 -10.83 16.24
CA GLN A 81 5.35 -11.55 16.85
C GLN A 81 5.11 -11.56 18.37
N SER A 82 5.30 -12.70 19.04
CA SER A 82 5.55 -12.63 20.47
C SER A 82 6.90 -11.94 20.61
N THR A 83 6.86 -10.65 20.98
CA THR A 83 8.07 -9.96 21.40
C THR A 83 8.59 -10.73 22.61
N LYS A 84 9.69 -11.48 22.44
CA LYS A 84 10.39 -12.06 23.58
C LYS A 84 10.78 -10.88 24.47
N HIS A 85 10.21 -10.83 25.66
CA HIS A 85 10.69 -9.94 26.70
C HIS A 85 12.11 -10.41 27.02
N VAL A 86 13.12 -9.60 26.65
CA VAL A 86 14.49 -9.81 27.13
C VAL A 86 14.54 -9.06 28.45
N GLU A 87 14.53 -9.79 29.57
CA GLU A 87 14.77 -9.17 30.88
C GLU A 87 16.14 -8.48 30.86
N GLY A 88 16.18 -7.17 31.15
CA GLY A 88 17.42 -6.44 31.45
C GLY A 88 17.95 -5.45 30.40
N VAL A 89 17.18 -5.09 29.37
CA VAL A 89 17.57 -3.99 28.46
C VAL A 89 16.70 -2.77 28.74
N GLU A 90 17.31 -1.68 29.23
CA GLU A 90 16.60 -0.39 29.33
C GLU A 90 16.07 0.01 27.96
N HIS A 91 14.76 0.24 27.89
CA HIS A 91 14.04 0.50 26.65
C HIS A 91 14.36 1.92 26.16
N ASN A 92 15.15 2.06 25.10
CA ASN A 92 15.17 3.29 24.32
C ASN A 92 13.77 3.49 23.71
N HIS A 93 13.11 4.61 24.01
CA HIS A 93 11.75 5.02 23.60
C HIS A 93 11.46 5.05 22.06
N GLU A 94 12.35 4.52 21.23
CA GLU A 94 12.29 4.60 19.77
C GLU A 94 11.24 3.64 19.15
N TRP A 95 10.83 2.61 19.89
CA TRP A 95 9.87 1.61 19.41
C TRP A 95 8.41 1.92 19.78
N GLU A 96 8.15 2.90 20.66
CA GLU A 96 6.79 3.29 21.04
C GLU A 96 6.17 4.19 19.97
N THR A 97 4.97 3.83 19.51
CA THR A 97 4.16 4.70 18.64
C THR A 97 3.72 5.92 19.44
N ALA A 98 3.82 7.12 18.86
CA ALA A 98 3.31 8.33 19.51
C ALA A 98 1.85 8.14 19.95
N ALA A 99 1.53 8.57 21.18
CA ALA A 99 0.18 8.47 21.72
C ALA A 99 -0.84 9.14 20.76
N GLY A 100 -1.94 8.42 20.46
CA GLY A 100 -2.93 8.89 19.50
C GLY A 100 -2.53 8.77 18.03
N SER A 101 -1.50 8.01 17.70
CA SER A 101 -1.07 7.72 16.33
C SER A 101 -1.05 6.23 16.03
N THR A 102 -1.07 5.90 14.74
CA THR A 102 -0.88 4.56 14.21
C THR A 102 0.42 4.52 13.42
N ARG A 103 1.37 3.68 13.83
CA ARG A 103 2.64 3.50 13.12
C ARG A 103 2.44 2.68 11.85
N VAL A 104 2.74 3.27 10.70
CA VAL A 104 2.60 2.67 9.37
C VAL A 104 3.97 2.54 8.72
N LEU A 105 4.27 1.37 8.16
CA LEU A 105 5.44 1.16 7.33
C LEU A 105 5.12 1.50 5.87
N LEU A 106 5.71 2.57 5.35
CA LEU A 106 5.52 3.01 3.97
C LEU A 106 6.62 2.43 3.08
N HIS A 107 6.24 1.52 2.19
CA HIS A 107 7.13 1.00 1.14
C HIS A 107 7.12 1.95 -0.07
N ARG A 108 8.30 2.37 -0.53
CA ARG A 108 8.44 3.21 -1.73
C ARG A 108 8.90 2.34 -2.90
N GLU A 109 8.10 2.27 -3.96
CA GLU A 109 8.35 1.40 -5.12
C GLU A 109 9.30 2.03 -6.17
N ALA A 110 10.16 2.97 -5.76
CA ALA A 110 11.12 3.60 -6.67
C ALA A 110 12.38 2.76 -6.81
N ILE A 111 12.75 2.45 -8.06
CA ILE A 111 14.04 1.85 -8.44
C ILE A 111 15.15 2.85 -8.05
N GLY A 112 15.68 2.73 -6.84
CA GLY A 112 16.79 3.56 -6.35
C GLY A 112 16.60 4.12 -4.93
N ALA A 113 17.28 3.49 -3.98
CA ALA A 113 17.83 4.09 -2.75
C ALA A 113 16.88 4.61 -1.65
N GLY A 114 15.65 4.11 -1.51
CA GLY A 114 14.82 4.39 -0.33
C GLY A 114 14.29 3.10 0.30
N GLY A 115 14.85 2.68 1.44
CA GLY A 115 14.25 1.62 2.26
C GLY A 115 12.85 2.02 2.77
N PRO A 116 12.06 1.07 3.31
CA PRO A 116 10.76 1.39 3.86
C PRO A 116 10.89 2.37 5.04
N VAL A 117 9.95 3.32 5.15
CA VAL A 117 9.97 4.38 6.16
C VAL A 117 8.83 4.15 7.15
N LEU A 118 9.13 4.13 8.45
CA LEU A 118 8.12 4.14 9.50
C LEU A 118 7.59 5.56 9.70
N VAL A 119 6.27 5.72 9.69
CA VAL A 119 5.58 7.00 9.87
C VAL A 119 4.45 6.84 10.88
N ASP A 120 4.39 7.71 11.88
CA ASP A 120 3.33 7.73 12.90
C ASP A 120 2.17 8.62 12.46
N VAL A 121 1.13 8.01 11.89
CA VAL A 121 -0.05 8.71 11.35
C VAL A 121 -1.02 9.03 12.49
N PRO A 122 -1.35 10.31 12.76
CA PRO A 122 -2.30 10.68 13.80
C PRO A 122 -3.69 10.08 13.56
N ASN A 123 -4.36 9.61 14.62
CA ASN A 123 -5.68 8.97 14.53
C ASN A 123 -6.80 9.95 14.14
N ASP A 124 -6.59 11.25 14.33
CA ASP A 124 -7.49 12.34 13.92
C ASP A 124 -7.21 12.86 12.49
N LEU A 125 -6.27 12.24 11.77
CA LEU A 125 -5.92 12.63 10.41
C LEU A 125 -7.04 12.26 9.43
N THR A 126 -7.79 13.28 9.00
CA THR A 126 -8.83 13.13 7.97
C THR A 126 -8.21 12.85 6.59
N VAL A 127 -8.94 12.15 5.72
CA VAL A 127 -8.53 11.85 4.32
C VAL A 127 -8.15 13.11 3.54
N ALA A 128 -8.83 14.24 3.78
CA ALA A 128 -8.51 15.52 3.13
C ALA A 128 -7.14 16.10 3.53
N LYS A 129 -6.65 15.78 4.74
CA LYS A 129 -5.37 16.26 5.28
C LYS A 129 -4.21 15.28 5.07
N LEU A 130 -4.53 14.03 4.72
CA LEU A 130 -3.56 12.97 4.45
C LEU A 130 -2.49 13.36 3.42
N PRO A 131 -2.80 14.02 2.28
CA PRO A 131 -1.80 14.33 1.26
C PRO A 131 -0.76 15.34 1.76
N SER A 132 -1.23 16.41 2.42
CA SER A 132 -0.37 17.43 3.02
C SER A 132 0.50 16.83 4.13
N TYR A 133 -0.09 16.00 4.99
CA TYR A 133 0.64 15.30 6.04
C TYR A 133 1.74 14.40 5.47
N LEU A 134 1.42 13.57 4.47
CA LEU A 134 2.37 12.68 3.80
C LEU A 134 3.52 13.46 3.13
N SER A 135 3.25 14.65 2.59
CA SER A 135 4.28 15.51 2.00
C SER A 135 5.31 16.05 3.00
N THR A 136 4.91 16.20 4.27
CA THR A 136 5.78 16.66 5.36
C THR A 136 6.65 15.53 5.91
N VAL A 137 6.11 14.33 6.03
CA VAL A 137 6.78 13.18 6.64
C VAL A 137 7.59 12.34 5.66
N LEU A 138 7.28 12.42 4.37
CA LEU A 138 8.08 11.76 3.33
C LEU A 138 9.24 12.68 2.90
N PRO A 139 10.48 12.16 2.85
CA PRO A 139 11.62 12.96 2.41
C PRO A 139 11.40 13.50 1.00
N HIS A 140 11.53 14.82 0.86
CA HIS A 140 11.27 15.56 -0.37
C HIS A 140 12.05 14.99 -1.56
N ARG A 141 11.33 14.66 -2.63
CA ARG A 141 11.93 14.52 -3.96
C ARG A 141 12.44 15.91 -4.35
N ARG A 142 13.73 16.05 -4.69
CA ARG A 142 14.21 17.30 -5.30
C ARG A 142 13.44 17.51 -6.61
N ARG A 143 12.72 18.65 -6.66
CA ARG A 143 11.90 19.27 -7.73
C ARG A 143 10.60 18.57 -8.13
N GLY A 144 9.48 19.19 -7.70
CA GLY A 144 8.62 19.90 -8.66
C GLY A 144 7.23 19.35 -8.95
N SER A 145 6.33 19.32 -7.95
CA SER A 145 4.89 19.69 -8.07
C SER A 145 4.15 19.41 -6.75
N PRO A 146 3.11 20.18 -6.39
CA PRO A 146 2.16 19.79 -5.36
C PRO A 146 1.47 18.46 -5.74
N LEU A 147 1.18 17.60 -4.75
CA LEU A 147 0.35 16.41 -4.92
C LEU A 147 -1.10 16.86 -5.19
N ASP A 148 -1.42 17.22 -6.44
CA ASP A 148 -2.79 17.52 -6.85
C ASP A 148 -3.55 16.20 -7.02
N ILE A 149 -4.14 15.73 -5.91
CA ILE A 149 -5.14 14.68 -5.94
C ILE A 149 -6.38 15.29 -6.59
N CYS A 150 -6.56 15.00 -7.88
CA CYS A 150 -7.72 15.44 -8.62
C CYS A 150 -8.99 14.87 -7.97
N SER A 151 -9.73 15.72 -7.26
CA SER A 151 -11.07 15.44 -6.75
C SER A 151 -12.09 16.03 -7.72
N ARG A 152 -12.80 15.16 -8.43
CA ARG A 152 -14.11 15.43 -9.01
C ARG A 152 -15.00 14.23 -8.82
#